data_AF-A0A1G7GFH6-F1
#
_entry.id   AF-A0A1G7GFH6-F1
#
_cell.length_a   1.000
_cell.length_b   1.000
_cell.length_c   1.000
_cell.angle_alpha   90.00
_cell.angle_beta   90.00
_cell.angle_gamma   90.00
#
_symmetry.space_group_name_H-M   'P 1'
#
loop_
_entity.id
_entity.type
_entity.pdbx_description
1 polymer ?
#
loop_
_entity_poly.entity_id
_entity_poly.type
_entity_poly.pdbx_seq_one_letter_code
_entity_poly.pdbx_strand_id
1 'polypeptide(L)'
;MNIYTLLSDVQRNANDLRKSVAEVLISRLHHDQPVSGQFGSVQRTSRRNRSLKDEELVLKALEAAGINREQLTSVDTDKVDDALDVTELSESDVYEINESEYARKSEVNEDEKETRLQGLKDQLAASESDGAEELCNEIEELESRIEELTEFKSGASFRTRASSE
;
A
#
# COMPACT_ATOMS: atom_id res chain seq x y z
N MET A 1 -17.31 10.69 7.71
CA MET A 1 -16.62 9.45 8.18
C MET A 1 -16.48 8.41 7.05
N ASN A 2 -17.46 8.27 6.15
CA ASN A 2 -17.48 7.28 5.06
C ASN A 2 -16.36 7.44 4.02
N ILE A 3 -16.22 8.63 3.40
CA ILE A 3 -15.19 8.91 2.37
C ILE A 3 -13.77 8.59 2.83
N TYR A 4 -13.43 8.95 4.07
CA TYR A 4 -12.09 8.71 4.62
C TYR A 4 -11.75 7.22 4.65
N THR A 5 -12.69 6.37 5.08
CA THR A 5 -12.51 4.91 5.10
C THR A 5 -12.37 4.36 3.68
N LEU A 6 -13.22 4.81 2.75
CA LEU A 6 -13.13 4.43 1.34
C LEU A 6 -11.78 4.80 0.73
N LEU A 7 -11.31 6.04 0.94
CA LEU A 7 -10.01 6.50 0.44
C LEU A 7 -8.84 5.74 1.07
N SER A 8 -8.96 5.35 2.34
CA SER A 8 -7.96 4.51 3.01
C SER A 8 -7.86 3.12 2.37
N ASP A 9 -8.99 2.50 2.03
CA ASP A 9 -9.02 1.21 1.33
C ASP A 9 -8.48 1.34 -0.10
N VAL A 10 -8.88 2.39 -0.83
CA VAL A 10 -8.34 2.69 -2.17
C VAL A 10 -6.82 2.87 -2.11
N GLN A 11 -6.29 3.61 -1.13
CA GLN A 11 -4.85 3.79 -0.96
C GLN A 11 -4.13 2.45 -0.77
N ARG A 12 -4.67 1.59 0.10
CA ARG A 12 -4.10 0.26 0.37
C ARG A 12 -4.09 -0.61 -0.90
N ASN A 13 -5.24 -0.71 -1.56
CA ASN A 13 -5.38 -1.49 -2.79
C ASN A 13 -4.50 -0.96 -3.92
N ALA A 14 -4.41 0.37 -4.08
CA ALA A 14 -3.52 0.99 -5.05
C ALA A 14 -2.05 0.71 -4.74
N ASN A 15 -1.66 0.68 -3.46
CA ASN A 15 -0.30 0.32 -3.06
C ASN A 15 0.02 -1.15 -3.35
N ASP A 16 -0.93 -2.05 -3.16
CA ASP A 16 -0.72 -3.48 -3.48
C ASP A 16 -0.65 -3.69 -4.99
N LEU A 17 -1.53 -3.06 -5.78
CA LEU A 17 -1.44 -3.05 -7.24
C LEU A 17 -0.10 -2.45 -7.72
N ARG A 18 0.36 -1.36 -7.11
CA ARG A 18 1.65 -0.74 -7.41
C ARG A 18 2.81 -1.72 -7.21
N LYS A 19 2.78 -2.56 -6.18
CA LYS A 19 3.81 -3.59 -5.94
C LYS A 19 3.77 -4.67 -7.02
N SER A 20 2.61 -5.20 -7.36
CA SER A 20 2.47 -6.22 -8.42
C SER A 20 2.93 -5.69 -9.78
N VAL A 21 2.60 -4.43 -10.12
CA VAL A 21 3.11 -3.77 -11.33
C VAL A 21 4.63 -3.59 -11.26
N ALA A 22 5.17 -3.21 -10.10
CA ALA A 22 6.62 -3.05 -9.92
C ALA A 22 7.38 -4.37 -10.15
N GLU A 23 6.88 -5.50 -9.66
CA GLU A 23 7.48 -6.83 -9.91
C GLU A 23 7.56 -7.14 -11.43
N VAL A 24 6.48 -6.88 -12.17
CA VAL A 24 6.47 -7.05 -13.62
C VAL A 24 7.44 -6.08 -14.31
N LEU A 25 7.50 -4.81 -13.88
CA LEU A 25 8.40 -3.81 -14.45
C LEU A 25 9.87 -4.17 -14.22
N ILE A 26 10.24 -4.65 -13.03
CA ILE A 26 11.62 -5.07 -12.72
C ILE A 26 12.09 -6.17 -13.69
N SER A 27 11.20 -7.11 -14.06
CA SER A 27 11.52 -8.18 -15.02
C SER A 27 11.73 -7.70 -16.45
N ARG A 28 11.22 -6.51 -16.81
CA ARG A 28 11.21 -5.99 -18.18
C ARG A 28 12.13 -4.81 -18.42
N LEU A 29 12.39 -4.00 -17.38
CA LEU A 29 13.24 -2.83 -17.47
C LEU A 29 14.71 -3.26 -17.51
N HIS A 30 15.48 -2.67 -18.41
CA HIS A 30 16.93 -2.77 -18.36
C HIS A 30 17.49 -1.94 -17.20
N HIS A 31 18.66 -2.32 -16.71
CA HIS A 31 19.35 -1.55 -15.68
C HIS A 31 19.67 -0.14 -16.22
N ASP A 32 19.46 0.87 -15.39
CA ASP A 32 19.90 2.26 -15.60
C ASP A 32 19.30 3.06 -16.76
N GLN A 33 18.23 2.58 -17.41
CA GLN A 33 17.50 3.36 -18.42
C GLN A 33 16.04 3.64 -17.98
N PRO A 34 15.63 4.91 -17.82
CA PRO A 34 14.25 5.24 -17.49
C PRO A 34 13.33 4.97 -18.69
N VAL A 35 12.15 4.43 -18.41
CA VAL A 35 11.06 4.29 -19.38
C VAL A 35 9.96 5.28 -19.02
N SER A 36 9.69 6.18 -19.96
CA SER A 36 8.64 7.20 -19.82
C SER A 36 7.27 6.63 -20.16
N GLY A 37 6.29 7.03 -19.36
CA GLY A 37 4.87 6.82 -19.63
C GLY A 37 4.11 8.12 -19.39
N GLN A 38 2.79 8.04 -19.55
CA GLN A 38 1.88 9.16 -19.43
C GLN A 38 2.03 9.95 -18.11
N PHE A 39 2.14 9.24 -16.99
CA PHE A 39 2.17 9.83 -15.65
C PHE A 39 3.58 10.06 -15.08
N GLY A 40 4.62 9.93 -15.90
CA GLY A 40 6.02 10.05 -15.50
C GLY A 40 6.89 8.87 -15.96
N SER A 41 8.09 8.77 -15.41
CA SER A 41 9.07 7.73 -15.80
C SER A 41 9.45 6.81 -14.64
N VAL A 42 9.79 5.58 -14.98
CA VAL A 42 10.22 4.53 -14.04
C VAL A 42 11.52 3.91 -14.53
N GLN A 43 12.41 3.62 -13.59
CA GLN A 43 13.72 3.03 -13.83
C GLN A 43 13.95 1.86 -12.87
N ARG A 44 14.65 0.82 -13.33
CA ARG A 44 15.12 -0.25 -12.46
C ARG A 44 16.41 0.18 -11.79
N THR A 45 16.46 0.05 -10.46
CA THR A 45 17.64 0.34 -9.64
C THR A 45 17.88 -0.83 -8.71
N SER A 46 19.14 -1.11 -8.36
CA SER A 46 19.48 -2.06 -7.31
C SER A 46 19.82 -1.37 -5.99
N ARG A 47 19.55 -2.07 -4.89
CA ARG A 47 20.02 -1.70 -3.56
C ARG A 47 20.78 -2.88 -3.01
N ARG A 48 22.01 -2.63 -2.56
CA ARG A 48 22.82 -3.57 -1.81
C ARG A 48 22.59 -3.35 -0.32
N ASN A 49 22.13 -4.37 0.39
CA ASN A 49 22.05 -4.41 1.85
C ASN A 49 23.12 -5.38 2.36
N ARG A 50 23.85 -4.98 3.40
CA ARG A 50 24.80 -5.85 4.11
C ARG A 50 24.39 -5.97 5.57
N SER A 51 24.39 -7.19 6.07
CA SER A 51 24.20 -7.51 7.49
C SER A 51 25.31 -8.44 7.93
N LEU A 52 25.77 -8.32 9.18
CA LEU A 52 26.80 -9.22 9.69
C LEU A 52 26.30 -10.67 9.63
N LYS A 53 27.20 -11.58 9.25
CA LYS A 53 26.98 -13.01 9.46
C LYS A 53 26.93 -13.31 10.96
N ASP A 54 26.59 -14.55 11.27
CA ASP A 54 26.66 -15.08 12.63
C ASP A 54 28.00 -14.70 13.30
N GLU A 55 27.91 -14.22 14.53
CA GLU A 55 29.05 -13.69 15.29
C GLU A 55 30.22 -14.69 15.33
N GLU A 56 29.94 -15.99 15.49
CA GLU A 56 30.98 -17.01 15.54
C GLU A 56 31.70 -17.17 14.19
N LEU A 57 30.96 -17.03 13.08
CA LEU A 57 31.55 -17.07 11.73
C LEU A 57 32.42 -15.85 11.47
N VAL A 58 31.96 -14.66 11.87
CA VAL A 58 32.71 -13.41 11.74
C VAL A 58 34.00 -13.48 12.55
N LEU A 59 33.93 -13.91 13.81
CA LEU A 59 35.11 -14.05 14.66
C LEU A 59 36.12 -15.05 14.10
N LYS A 60 35.68 -16.19 13.58
CA LYS A 60 36.57 -17.18 12.94
C LYS A 60 37.25 -16.61 11.69
N ALA A 61 36.52 -15.84 10.88
CA ALA A 61 37.09 -15.20 9.69
C ALA A 61 38.17 -14.18 10.09
N LEU A 62 37.89 -13.34 11.09
CA LEU A 62 38.84 -12.36 11.62
C LEU A 62 40.08 -13.01 12.25
N GLU A 63 39.91 -14.10 13.00
CA GLU A 63 41.01 -14.88 13.59
C GLU A 63 41.89 -15.52 12.52
N ALA A 64 41.29 -16.09 11.47
CA ALA A 64 42.02 -16.65 10.33
C ALA A 64 42.84 -15.58 9.59
N ALA A 65 42.42 -14.31 9.65
CA ALA A 65 43.15 -13.17 9.11
C ALA A 65 44.16 -12.54 10.10
N GLY A 66 44.33 -13.12 11.29
CA GLY A 66 45.32 -12.71 12.28
C GLY A 66 44.81 -11.75 13.36
N ILE A 67 43.50 -11.48 13.43
CA ILE A 67 42.90 -10.67 14.49
C ILE A 67 42.39 -11.58 15.60
N ASN A 68 43.11 -11.62 16.72
CA ASN A 68 42.74 -12.47 17.86
C ASN A 68 41.46 -11.97 18.55
N ARG A 69 40.60 -12.91 18.97
CA ARG A 69 39.35 -12.64 19.72
C ARG A 69 39.54 -11.77 20.98
N GLU A 70 40.74 -11.79 21.56
CA GLU A 70 41.07 -10.99 22.76
C GLU A 70 41.11 -9.49 22.47
N GLN A 71 41.26 -9.11 21.19
CA GLN A 71 41.21 -7.73 20.72
C GLN A 71 39.78 -7.27 20.37
N LEU A 72 38.80 -8.18 20.29
CA LEU A 72 37.42 -7.91 19.92
C LEU A 72 36.47 -8.18 21.09
N THR A 73 36.12 -7.14 21.85
CA THR A 73 35.19 -7.25 22.99
C THR A 73 33.72 -7.36 22.55
N SER A 74 33.40 -6.92 21.33
CA SER A 74 32.09 -7.08 20.67
C SER A 74 32.26 -7.07 19.16
N VAL A 75 31.38 -7.77 18.44
CA VAL A 75 31.32 -7.75 16.98
C VAL A 75 30.19 -6.82 16.55
N ASP A 76 30.56 -5.63 16.09
CA ASP A 76 29.64 -4.63 15.56
C ASP A 76 30.11 -4.19 14.17
N THR A 77 29.19 -3.67 13.36
CA THR A 77 29.44 -3.32 11.95
C THR A 77 30.66 -2.42 11.79
N ASP A 78 30.80 -1.38 12.62
CA ASP A 78 31.89 -0.41 12.52
C ASP A 78 33.26 -1.08 12.76
N LYS A 79 33.35 -1.97 13.75
CA LYS A 79 34.61 -2.67 14.08
C LYS A 79 35.01 -3.69 13.02
N VAL A 80 34.03 -4.32 12.38
CA VAL A 80 34.26 -5.27 11.30
C VAL A 80 34.71 -4.52 10.05
N ASP A 81 34.10 -3.37 9.74
CA ASP A 81 34.57 -2.49 8.66
C ASP A 81 36.02 -2.02 8.92
N ASP A 82 36.36 -1.56 10.13
CA ASP A 82 37.74 -1.19 10.51
C ASP A 82 38.73 -2.36 10.35
N ALA A 83 38.30 -3.58 10.66
CA ALA A 83 39.12 -4.78 10.50
C ALA A 83 39.33 -5.17 9.03
N LEU A 84 38.31 -4.99 8.18
CA LEU A 84 38.42 -5.21 6.74
C LEU A 84 39.41 -4.25 6.08
N ASP A 85 39.51 -3.01 6.57
CA ASP A 85 40.46 -2.02 6.02
C ASP A 85 41.94 -2.38 6.24
N VAL A 86 42.23 -3.21 7.25
CA VAL A 86 43.60 -3.61 7.63
C VAL A 86 43.91 -5.08 7.37
N THR A 87 42.95 -5.85 6.85
CA THR A 87 43.11 -7.27 6.53
C THR A 87 42.88 -7.55 5.05
N GLU A 88 43.26 -8.74 4.58
CA GLU A 88 42.96 -9.20 3.21
C GLU A 88 41.57 -9.87 3.11
N LEU A 89 40.74 -9.78 4.15
CA LEU A 89 39.40 -10.33 4.15
C LEU A 89 38.50 -9.56 3.19
N SER A 90 37.61 -10.29 2.52
CA SER A 90 36.56 -9.68 1.72
C SER A 90 35.34 -9.36 2.58
N GLU A 91 34.53 -8.37 2.16
CA GLU A 91 33.23 -8.12 2.80
C GLU A 91 32.35 -9.39 2.82
N SER A 92 32.44 -10.23 1.79
CA SER A 92 31.69 -11.48 1.69
C SER A 92 32.11 -12.54 2.70
N ASP A 93 33.25 -12.40 3.37
CA ASP A 93 33.67 -13.35 4.41
C ASP A 93 32.91 -13.10 5.71
N VAL A 94 32.59 -11.83 6.01
CA VAL A 94 32.01 -11.39 7.29
C VAL A 94 30.57 -10.86 7.18
N TYR A 95 30.13 -10.41 5.99
CA TYR A 95 28.78 -9.93 5.74
C TYR A 95 27.97 -10.90 4.88
N GLU A 96 26.68 -11.01 5.21
CA GLU A 96 25.64 -11.42 4.29
C GLU A 96 25.24 -10.22 3.43
N ILE A 97 25.59 -10.28 2.15
CA ILE A 97 25.29 -9.23 1.19
C ILE A 97 24.11 -9.69 0.35
N ASN A 98 23.02 -8.94 0.41
CA ASN A 98 21.83 -9.16 -0.38
C ASN A 98 21.61 -7.99 -1.34
N GLU A 99 21.44 -8.28 -2.62
CA GLU A 99 21.06 -7.29 -3.62
C GLU A 99 19.56 -7.42 -3.93
N SER A 100 18.86 -6.29 -3.91
CA SER A 100 17.43 -6.23 -4.22
C SER A 100 17.19 -5.20 -5.30
N GLU A 101 16.56 -5.62 -6.38
CA GLU A 101 16.12 -4.73 -7.45
C GLU A 101 14.76 -4.11 -7.08
N TYR A 102 14.58 -2.84 -7.45
CA TYR A 102 13.32 -2.14 -7.26
C TYR A 102 13.04 -1.17 -8.40
N ALA A 103 11.75 -0.99 -8.69
CA ALA A 103 11.29 0.04 -9.61
C ALA A 103 11.28 1.40 -8.89
N ARG A 104 12.11 2.33 -9.36
CA ARG A 104 12.18 3.70 -8.87
C ARG A 104 11.45 4.63 -9.83
N LYS A 105 10.60 5.49 -9.28
CA LYS A 105 10.01 6.62 -10.01
C LYS A 105 11.11 7.66 -10.26
N SER A 106 11.37 8.02 -11.52
CA SER A 106 12.42 8.96 -11.89
C SER A 106 11.86 10.36 -12.11
N GLU A 107 10.78 10.49 -12.89
CA GLU A 107 10.08 11.76 -13.11
C GLU A 107 8.58 11.60 -12.90
N VAL A 108 7.89 12.72 -12.67
CA VAL A 108 6.44 12.78 -12.49
C VAL A 108 5.86 13.85 -13.37
N ASN A 109 4.80 13.50 -14.11
CA ASN A 109 3.94 14.48 -14.75
C ASN A 109 2.86 14.90 -13.74
N GLU A 110 3.07 16.03 -13.05
CA GLU A 110 2.17 16.51 -11.98
C GLU A 110 0.85 17.03 -12.55
N ASP A 111 0.89 17.79 -13.64
CA ASP A 111 -0.30 18.38 -14.29
C ASP A 111 -1.31 17.32 -14.74
N GLU A 112 -0.84 16.25 -15.38
CA GLU A 112 -1.71 15.15 -15.80
C GLU A 112 -2.29 14.38 -14.61
N LYS A 113 -1.51 14.21 -13.54
CA LYS A 113 -1.99 13.56 -12.31
C LYS A 113 -3.04 14.39 -11.60
N GLU A 114 -2.81 15.69 -11.48
CA GLU A 114 -3.74 16.61 -10.85
C GLU A 114 -5.05 16.68 -11.61
N THR A 115 -4.98 16.80 -12.95
CA THR A 115 -6.16 16.76 -13.83
C THR A 115 -6.96 15.46 -13.64
N ARG A 116 -6.27 14.31 -13.61
CA ARG A 116 -6.92 13.01 -13.42
C ARG A 116 -7.54 12.88 -12.03
N LEU A 117 -6.86 13.36 -11.00
CA LEU A 117 -7.33 13.33 -9.62
C LEU A 117 -8.55 14.24 -9.44
N GLN A 118 -8.54 15.42 -10.04
CA GLN A 118 -9.69 16.33 -9.99
C GLN A 118 -10.93 15.68 -10.61
N GLY A 119 -10.79 15.05 -11.78
CA GLY A 119 -11.91 14.31 -12.38
C GLY A 119 -12.44 13.16 -11.52
N LEU A 120 -11.58 12.48 -10.74
CA LEU A 120 -12.03 11.46 -9.79
C LEU A 120 -12.75 12.07 -8.58
N LYS A 121 -12.30 13.23 -8.08
CA LYS A 121 -12.99 13.97 -7.02
C LYS A 121 -14.36 14.43 -7.48
N ASP A 122 -14.47 14.95 -8.70
CA ASP A 122 -15.73 15.41 -9.27
C ASP A 122 -16.73 14.24 -9.40
N GLN A 123 -16.26 13.06 -9.82
CA GLN A 123 -17.07 11.83 -9.85
C GLN A 123 -17.52 11.36 -8.46
N LEU A 124 -16.64 11.45 -7.46
CA LEU A 124 -16.97 11.07 -6.10
C LEU A 124 -18.02 12.02 -5.50
N ALA A 125 -17.87 13.33 -5.73
CA ALA A 125 -18.81 14.34 -5.30
C ALA A 125 -20.19 14.15 -5.97
N ALA A 126 -20.22 13.89 -7.28
CA ALA A 126 -21.48 13.61 -8.00
C ALA A 126 -22.17 12.33 -7.51
N SER A 127 -21.40 11.32 -7.08
CA SER A 127 -21.95 10.09 -6.49
C SER A 127 -22.55 10.33 -5.10
N GLU A 128 -22.12 11.37 -4.38
CA GLU A 128 -22.67 11.76 -3.09
C GLU A 128 -23.85 12.74 -3.21
N SER A 129 -23.91 13.57 -4.26
CA SER A 129 -24.89 14.66 -4.34
C SER A 129 -26.11 14.41 -5.24
N ASP A 130 -25.97 13.74 -6.39
CA ASP A 130 -27.00 13.89 -7.45
C ASP A 130 -27.88 12.66 -7.66
N GLY A 131 -27.69 11.58 -6.90
CA GLY A 131 -28.54 10.39 -6.98
C GLY A 131 -28.83 9.73 -5.64
N ALA A 132 -28.01 9.98 -4.62
CA ALA A 132 -28.22 9.39 -3.30
C ALA A 132 -29.43 10.00 -2.58
N GLU A 133 -29.62 11.33 -2.66
CA GLU A 133 -30.77 11.99 -2.03
C GLU A 133 -32.08 11.70 -2.77
N GLU A 134 -32.10 11.72 -4.10
CA GLU A 134 -33.29 11.36 -4.89
C GLU A 134 -33.71 9.90 -4.65
N LEU A 135 -32.75 8.96 -4.65
CA LEU A 135 -33.05 7.55 -4.36
C LEU A 135 -33.48 7.34 -2.91
N CYS A 136 -32.89 8.04 -1.93
CA CYS A 136 -33.34 7.98 -0.53
C CYS A 136 -34.78 8.51 -0.38
N ASN A 137 -35.10 9.63 -1.01
CA ASN A 137 -36.47 10.18 -1.00
C ASN A 137 -37.46 9.24 -1.70
N GLU A 138 -37.08 8.65 -2.83
CA GLU A 138 -37.91 7.66 -3.53
C GLU A 138 -38.13 6.40 -2.67
N ILE A 139 -37.10 5.94 -1.96
CA ILE A 139 -37.20 4.81 -1.02
C ILE A 139 -38.13 5.18 0.15
N GLU A 140 -38.00 6.35 0.76
CA GLU A 140 -38.88 6.79 1.86
C GLU A 140 -40.35 6.93 1.42
N GLU A 141 -40.59 7.41 0.19
CA GLU A 141 -41.92 7.49 -0.40
C GLU A 141 -42.52 6.10 -0.64
N LEU A 142 -41.72 5.17 -1.17
CA LEU A 142 -42.12 3.77 -1.36
C LEU A 142 -42.40 3.06 -0.03
N GLU A 143 -41.58 3.28 0.99
CA GLU A 143 -41.78 2.72 2.33
C GLU A 143 -43.06 3.25 2.98
N SER A 144 -43.30 4.57 2.91
CA SER A 144 -44.54 5.19 3.40
C SER A 144 -45.78 4.65 2.68
N ARG A 145 -45.67 4.42 1.36
CA ARG A 145 -46.77 3.85 0.58
C ARG A 145 -47.02 2.39 0.91
N ILE A 146 -45.97 1.61 1.14
CA ILE A 146 -46.09 0.24 1.63
C ILE A 146 -46.74 0.24 3.01
N GLU A 147 -46.35 1.13 3.92
CA GLU A 147 -46.97 1.27 5.23
C GLU A 147 -48.47 1.58 5.10
N GLU A 148 -48.88 2.56 4.29
CA GLU A 148 -50.30 2.86 4.06
C GLU A 148 -51.09 1.66 3.50
N LEU A 149 -50.49 0.90 2.58
CA LEU A 149 -51.13 -0.26 1.94
C LEU A 149 -51.14 -1.51 2.83
N THR A 150 -50.20 -1.61 3.76
CA THR A 150 -50.06 -2.75 4.66
C THR A 150 -50.53 -2.46 6.08
N GLU A 151 -50.87 -1.21 6.40
CA GLU A 151 -51.51 -0.79 7.63
C GLU A 151 -52.95 -1.35 7.63
N PHE A 152 -53.02 -2.58 8.12
CA PHE A 152 -54.26 -3.32 8.27
C PHE A 152 -55.13 -2.60 9.30
N LYS A 153 -56.08 -1.78 8.83
CA LYS A 153 -57.19 -1.30 9.66
C LYS A 153 -57.98 -2.53 10.14
N SER A 154 -57.66 -2.99 11.34
CA SER A 154 -58.35 -4.08 12.03
C SER A 154 -59.87 -3.92 11.86
N GLY A 155 -60.52 -4.93 11.27
CA GLY A 155 -61.97 -4.95 11.02
C GLY A 155 -62.87 -4.87 12.26
N ALA A 156 -62.32 -4.58 13.44
CA ALA A 156 -63.06 -4.32 14.66
C ALA A 156 -63.82 -2.97 14.62
N SER A 157 -63.35 -1.98 13.85
CA SER A 157 -64.02 -0.66 13.73
C SER A 157 -65.27 -0.67 12.86
N PHE A 158 -65.47 -1.70 12.02
CA PHE A 158 -66.68 -1.85 11.20
C PHE A 158 -67.82 -2.60 11.91
N ARG A 159 -67.60 -3.22 13.08
CA ARG A 159 -68.65 -3.97 13.81
C ARG A 159 -69.50 -3.14 14.78
N THR A 160 -69.13 -1.91 15.13
CA THR A 160 -69.92 -1.09 16.06
C THR A 160 -71.13 -0.43 15.40
N ARG A 161 -71.19 -0.35 14.06
CA ARG A 161 -72.32 0.28 13.33
C ARG A 161 -73.44 -0.68 12.94
N ALA A 162 -73.30 -1.98 13.21
CA ALA A 162 -74.26 -3.02 12.83
C ALA A 162 -75.07 -3.59 14.02
N SER A 163 -75.01 -2.97 15.21
CA SER A 163 -75.83 -3.35 16.39
C SER A 163 -76.79 -2.26 16.84
N SER A 164 -77.16 -1.34 15.94
CA SER A 164 -78.20 -0.34 16.18
C SER A 164 -79.17 -0.30 15.01
N GLU A 165 -79.92 -1.38 14.82
CA GLU A 165 -81.24 -1.41 14.17
C GLU A 165 -81.99 -2.68 14.61
#